data_AF-A0A133U6C3-F1
#
_entry.id   AF-A0A133U6C3-F1
#
_cell.length_a   1.000
_cell.length_b   1.000
_cell.length_c   1.000
_cell.angle_alpha   90.00
_cell.angle_beta   90.00
_cell.angle_gamma   90.00
#
_symmetry.space_group_name_H-M   'P 1'
#
loop_
_entity.id
_entity.type
_entity.pdbx_description
1 polymer ?
#
loop_
_entity_poly.entity_id
_entity_poly.type
_entity_poly.pdbx_seq_one_letter_code
_entity_poly.pdbx_strand_id
1 'polypeptide(L)' 'MGEIRLTDEKVILTEDVETFYEKEVTPFGNSAKIGCPKEYIGRKALVIVLKEDETK' A
#
# COMPACT_ATOMS: atom_id res chain seq x y z
N MET A 1 12.62 15.39 -3.51
CA MET A 1 11.51 15.34 -2.55
C MET A 1 10.33 14.81 -3.31
N GLY A 2 10.02 13.52 -3.16
CA GLY A 2 8.84 12.96 -3.78
C GLY A 2 7.57 13.46 -3.09
N GLU A 3 6.48 13.45 -3.84
CA GLU A 3 5.16 13.84 -3.41
C GLU A 3 4.19 12.67 -3.56
N ILE A 4 3.36 12.49 -2.53
CA ILE A 4 2.25 11.54 -2.50
C ILE A 4 0.98 12.35 -2.34
N ARG A 5 0.10 12.29 -3.34
CA ARG A 5 -1.23 12.91 -3.28
C ARG A 5 -2.31 11.87 -3.53
N LEU A 6 -3.32 11.88 -2.67
CA LEU A 6 -4.57 11.16 -2.88
C LEU A 6 -5.61 12.15 -3.38
N THR A 7 -6.20 11.89 -4.55
CA THR A 7 -7.37 12.60 -5.06
C THR A 7 -8.59 11.68 -5.00
N ASP A 8 -9.79 12.22 -5.26
CA ASP A 8 -11.04 11.46 -5.17
C ASP A 8 -11.06 10.19 -6.03
N GLU A 9 -10.27 10.17 -7.11
CA GLU A 9 -10.23 9.09 -8.10
C GLU A 9 -8.84 8.42 -8.24
N LYS A 10 -7.74 9.06 -7.82
CA LYS A 10 -6.38 8.61 -8.16
C LYS A 10 -5.37 8.81 -7.03
N VAL A 11 -4.35 7.94 -7.02
CA VAL A 11 -3.12 8.16 -6.27
C VAL A 11 -2.05 8.65 -7.24
N ILE A 12 -1.39 9.77 -6.90
CA ILE A 12 -0.24 10.28 -7.63
C ILE A 12 1.01 10.07 -6.75
N LEU A 13 1.97 9.33 -7.29
CA LEU A 13 3.27 9.05 -6.66
C LEU A 13 4.38 9.53 -7.60
N THR A 14 5.24 10.43 -7.10
CA THR A 14 6.34 11.05 -7.87
C THR A 14 7.73 10.67 -7.35
N GLU A 15 7.80 9.62 -6.54
CA GLU A 15 9.05 9.03 -6.05
C GLU A 15 9.62 8.04 -7.08
N ASP A 16 10.91 7.73 -6.99
CA ASP A 16 11.51 6.60 -7.72
C ASP A 16 11.03 5.28 -7.09
N VAL A 17 10.13 4.58 -7.78
CA VAL A 17 9.50 3.34 -7.30
C VAL A 17 10.22 2.13 -7.85
N GLU A 18 10.67 1.25 -6.97
CA GLU A 18 11.28 -0.03 -7.39
C GLU A 18 10.24 -1.06 -7.81
N THR A 19 9.12 -1.16 -7.08
CA THR A 19 8.05 -2.10 -7.39
C THR A 19 6.72 -1.66 -6.79
N PHE A 20 5.63 -2.07 -7.43
CA PHE A 20 4.26 -2.00 -6.89
C PHE A 20 3.68 -3.42 -6.89
N TYR A 21 3.06 -3.84 -5.79
CA TYR A 21 2.44 -5.15 -5.70
C TYR A 21 1.23 -5.10 -4.77
N GLU A 22 0.23 -5.94 -5.08
CA GLU A 22 -0.96 -6.10 -4.26
C GLU A 22 -0.81 -7.26 -3.28
N LYS A 23 -1.28 -7.04 -2.05
CA LYS A 23 -1.37 -8.06 -1.01
C LYS A 23 -2.65 -7.90 -0.23
N GLU A 24 -3.26 -9.03 0.08
CA GLU A 24 -4.43 -9.07 0.94
C GLU A 24 -4.06 -8.69 2.38
N VAL A 25 -4.91 -7.87 2.99
CA VAL A 25 -4.85 -7.54 4.41
C VAL A 25 -5.42 -8.73 5.18
N THR A 26 -4.57 -9.42 5.96
CA THR A 26 -4.97 -10.63 6.69
C THR A 26 -5.14 -10.36 8.19
N PRO A 27 -6.10 -11.01 8.87
CA PRO A 27 -6.24 -10.88 10.32
C PRO A 27 -4.99 -11.44 11.03
N PHE A 28 -4.62 -10.79 12.12
CA PHE A 28 -3.50 -11.17 12.99
C PHE A 28 -3.83 -10.84 14.44
N GLY A 29 -4.35 -11.83 15.17
CA GLY A 29 -4.89 -11.63 16.50
C GLY A 29 -6.05 -10.64 16.48
N ASN A 30 -5.95 -9.57 17.26
CA ASN A 30 -6.92 -8.46 17.31
C ASN A 30 -6.57 -7.33 16.31
N SER A 31 -5.68 -7.57 15.36
CA SER A 31 -5.20 -6.59 14.39
C SER A 31 -5.18 -7.18 12.98
N ALA A 32 -4.67 -6.43 12.01
CA ALA A 32 -4.44 -6.91 10.65
C ALA A 32 -2.99 -6.68 10.25
N LYS A 33 -2.52 -7.44 9.26
CA LYS A 33 -1.16 -7.32 8.73
C LYS A 33 -1.15 -7.49 7.22
N ILE A 34 -0.16 -6.88 6.59
CA ILE A 34 0.21 -7.08 5.19
C ILE A 34 1.61 -7.68 5.15
N GLY A 35 1.79 -8.75 4.37
CA GLY A 35 3.09 -9.39 4.21
C GLY A 35 3.99 -8.61 3.25
N CYS A 36 5.16 -8.16 3.73
CA CYS A 36 6.22 -7.58 2.90
C CYS A 36 7.33 -8.63 2.67
N PRO A 37 7.82 -8.82 1.43
CA PRO A 37 8.98 -9.67 1.17
C PRO A 37 10.20 -9.30 2.02
N LYS A 38 10.96 -10.31 2.48
CA LYS A 38 12.10 -10.11 3.40
C LYS A 38 13.23 -9.27 2.79
N GLU A 39 13.35 -9.25 1.47
CA GLU A 39 14.33 -8.44 0.75
C GLU A 39 14.15 -6.93 0.98
N TYR A 40 12.98 -6.50 1.46
CA TYR A 40 12.68 -5.09 1.73
C TYR A 40 12.81 -4.66 3.20
N ILE A 41 13.36 -5.50 4.08
CA ILE A 41 13.57 -5.15 5.49
C ILE A 41 14.48 -3.91 5.61
N GLY A 42 14.09 -2.96 6.46
CA GLY A 42 14.83 -1.71 6.69
C GLY A 42 14.59 -0.61 5.66
N ARG A 43 13.78 -0.87 4.63
CA ARG A 43 13.41 0.12 3.61
C ARG A 43 12.09 0.81 3.95
N LYS A 44 11.90 2.02 3.42
CA LYS A 44 10.62 2.73 3.48
C LYS A 44 9.64 2.08 2.49
N ALA A 45 8.49 1.66 2.97
CA ALA A 45 7.40 1.13 2.16
C ALA A 45 6.16 2.02 2.30
N LEU A 46 5.39 2.13 1.22
CA LEU A 46 4.10 2.82 1.22
C LEU A 46 2.99 1.77 1.13
N VAL A 47 2.01 1.87 2.01
CA VAL A 47 0.82 1.02 2.02
C VAL A 47 -0.37 1.87 1.60
N ILE A 48 -1.06 1.45 0.55
CA ILE A 48 -2.27 2.10 0.05
C ILE A 48 -3.41 1.11 0.24
N VAL A 49 -4.46 1.52 0.94
CA VAL A 49 -5.69 0.72 1.11
C VAL A 49 -6.70 1.25 0.11
N LEU A 50 -7.15 0.39 -0.79
CA LEU A 50 -8.18 0.72 -1.77
C LEU A 50 -9.55 0.82 -1.09
N LYS A 51 -10.46 1.62 -1.67
CA LYS A 51 -11.86 1.63 -1.23
C LYS A 51 -12.47 0.26 -1.47
N GLU A 52 -13.38 -0.15 -0.59
CA GLU A 52 -14.22 -1.32 -0.87
C GLU A 52 -15.08 -1.01 -2.10
N ASP A 53 -15.13 -1.91 -3.08
CA ASP A 53 -16.07 -1.80 -4.18
C ASP A 53 -17.48 -1.96 -3.60
N GLU A 54 -18.24 -0.86 -3.47
CA GLU A 54 -19.66 -0.86 -3.08
C GLU A 54 -20.57 -1.42 -4.20
N THR A 55 -20.14 -2.47 -4.90
CA THR A 55 -20.98 -3.17 -5.88
C THR A 55 -21.67 -4.32 -5.17
N LYS A 56 -22.81 -4.02 -4.55
CA LYS A 56 -23.78 -5.00 -4.07
C LYS A 56 -24.91 -5.16 -5.08
#